data_AF-A0A432ZSG1-F1
#
_entry.id   AF-A0A432ZSG1-F1
#
_cell.length_a   1.000
_cell.length_b   1.000
_cell.length_c   1.000
_cell.angle_alpha   90.00
_cell.angle_beta   90.00
_cell.angle_gamma   90.00
#
_symmetry.space_group_name_H-M   'P 1'
#
loop_
_entity.id
_entity.type
_entity.pdbx_description
1 polymer ?
#
loop_
_entity_poly.entity_id
_entity_poly.type
_entity_poly.pdbx_seq_one_letter_code
_entity_poly.pdbx_strand_id
1 'polypeptide(L)'
;MGKLFSRTVKIGIFLNLPPLLMLLMGFLKLDIFPITFTALLWASIPLQYVGMASFFTESQITFNEWGVSQASPVVWLSIVLFWLLLAALISYISLLRIHRD
;
A
#
# COMPACT_ATOMS: atom_id res chain seq x y z
N MET A 1 -22.38 -11.18 -6.03
CA MET A 1 -21.38 -10.97 -4.95
C MET A 1 -19.98 -11.46 -5.33
N GLY A 2 -19.80 -12.69 -5.83
CA GLY A 2 -18.47 -13.27 -6.11
C GLY A 2 -17.56 -12.50 -7.09
N LYS A 3 -18.08 -11.90 -8.16
CA LYS A 3 -17.28 -11.10 -9.11
C LYS A 3 -16.70 -9.81 -8.50
N LEU A 4 -17.44 -9.15 -7.62
CA LEU A 4 -17.03 -7.92 -6.94
C LEU A 4 -15.92 -8.20 -5.93
N PHE A 5 -16.13 -9.25 -5.12
CA PHE A 5 -15.13 -9.72 -4.17
C PHE A 5 -13.83 -10.14 -4.90
N SER A 6 -13.94 -10.93 -5.97
CA SER A 6 -12.77 -11.35 -6.76
C SER A 6 -12.01 -10.16 -7.36
N ARG A 7 -12.69 -9.13 -7.85
CA ARG A 7 -12.04 -7.90 -8.36
C ARG A 7 -11.36 -7.11 -7.25
N THR A 8 -12.04 -6.91 -6.12
CA THR A 8 -11.48 -6.21 -4.96
C THR A 8 -10.22 -6.89 -4.45
N VAL A 9 -10.24 -8.22 -4.36
CA VAL A 9 -9.08 -9.03 -3.96
C VAL A 9 -7.92 -8.87 -4.96
N LYS A 10 -8.19 -8.94 -6.28
CA LYS A 10 -7.15 -8.75 -7.30
C LYS A 10 -6.50 -7.38 -7.24
N ILE A 11 -7.31 -6.32 -7.13
CA ILE A 11 -6.81 -4.95 -7.02
C ILE A 11 -6.05 -4.76 -5.71
N GLY A 12 -6.58 -5.29 -4.60
CA GLY A 12 -5.94 -5.22 -3.28
C GLY A 12 -4.58 -5.90 -3.25
N ILE A 13 -4.46 -7.09 -3.84
CA ILE A 13 -3.18 -7.79 -4.00
C ILE A 13 -2.22 -6.97 -4.85
N PHE A 14 -2.69 -6.42 -5.97
CA PHE A 14 -1.85 -5.61 -6.85
C PHE A 14 -1.33 -4.33 -6.17
N LEU A 15 -2.20 -3.62 -5.45
CA LEU A 15 -1.82 -2.40 -4.72
C LEU A 15 -0.91 -2.69 -3.52
N ASN A 16 -0.96 -3.89 -2.94
CA ASN A 16 -0.07 -4.34 -1.87
C ASN A 16 1.09 -5.22 -2.38
N LEU A 17 1.31 -5.25 -3.69
CA LEU A 17 2.37 -6.05 -4.29
C LEU A 17 3.79 -5.61 -3.88
N PRO A 18 4.09 -4.29 -3.73
CA PRO A 18 5.44 -3.85 -3.35
C PRO A 18 5.99 -4.50 -2.05
N PRO A 19 5.29 -4.49 -0.90
CA PRO A 19 5.79 -5.16 0.30
C PRO A 19 5.87 -6.70 0.16
N LEU A 20 4.99 -7.32 -0.64
CA LEU A 20 5.05 -8.76 -0.92
C LEU A 20 6.30 -9.14 -1.74
N LEU A 21 6.64 -8.33 -2.75
CA LEU A 21 7.84 -8.50 -3.55
C LEU A 21 9.11 -8.29 -2.73
N MET A 22 9.09 -7.32 -1.80
CA MET A 22 10.20 -7.06 -0.89
C MET A 22 10.49 -8.28 0.00
N LEU A 23 9.45 -8.88 0.59
CA LEU A 23 9.59 -10.13 1.36
C LEU A 23 10.17 -11.26 0.50
N LEU A 24 9.57 -11.51 -0.67
CA LEU A 24 9.99 -12.59 -1.57
C LEU A 24 11.46 -12.44 -2.00
N MET A 25 11.88 -11.23 -2.35
CA MET A 25 13.26 -10.95 -2.74
C MET A 25 14.25 -11.07 -1.59
N GLY A 26 13.87 -10.64 -0.38
CA GLY A 26 14.65 -10.88 0.83
C GLY A 26 14.91 -12.37 1.06
N PHE A 27 13.89 -13.23 0.83
CA PHE A 27 14.06 -14.68 0.88
C PHE A 27 14.97 -15.22 -0.22
N LEU A 28 14.87 -14.68 -1.44
CA LEU A 28 15.64 -15.14 -2.60
C LEU A 28 17.06 -14.52 -2.69
N LYS A 29 17.43 -13.63 -1.77
CA LYS A 29 18.72 -12.91 -1.75
C LYS A 29 19.03 -12.18 -3.06
N LEU A 30 18.01 -11.64 -3.70
CA LEU A 30 18.13 -10.86 -4.94
C LEU A 30 18.52 -9.41 -4.64
N ASP A 31 18.96 -8.66 -5.66
CA ASP A 31 19.27 -7.24 -5.50
C ASP A 31 18.02 -6.46 -5.04
N ILE A 32 18.12 -5.87 -3.86
CA ILE A 32 16.98 -5.35 -3.10
C ILE A 32 16.72 -3.88 -3.48
N PHE A 33 17.67 -3.19 -4.12
CA PHE A 33 17.56 -1.74 -4.36
C PHE A 33 16.28 -1.30 -5.09
N PRO A 34 15.95 -1.81 -6.30
CA PRO A 34 14.77 -1.34 -7.04
C PRO A 34 13.45 -1.63 -6.31
N ILE A 35 13.39 -2.65 -5.47
CA ILE A 35 12.17 -3.04 -4.76
C ILE A 35 12.04 -2.34 -3.42
N THR A 36 13.14 -2.10 -2.69
CA THR A 36 13.13 -1.21 -1.53
C THR A 36 12.64 0.17 -1.94
N PHE A 37 13.13 0.69 -3.07
CA PHE A 37 12.66 1.97 -3.60
C PHE A 37 11.15 1.94 -3.91
N THR A 38 10.66 0.87 -4.55
CA THR A 38 9.23 0.70 -4.85
C THR A 38 8.38 0.60 -3.58
N ALA A 39 8.86 -0.12 -2.56
CA ALA A 39 8.18 -0.27 -1.27
C ALA A 39 8.16 1.05 -0.48
N LEU A 40 9.24 1.83 -0.54
CA LEU A 40 9.31 3.17 0.04
C LEU A 40 8.32 4.11 -0.63
N LEU A 41 8.26 4.14 -1.96
CA LEU A 41 7.25 4.94 -2.69
C LEU A 41 5.82 4.52 -2.30
N TRP A 42 5.57 3.21 -2.24
CA TRP A 42 4.28 2.66 -1.82
C TRP A 42 3.86 3.11 -0.42
N ALA A 43 4.79 3.16 0.53
CA ALA A 43 4.53 3.63 1.89
C ALA A 43 4.36 5.16 1.96
N SER A 44 5.16 5.89 1.20
CA SER A 44 5.19 7.35 1.20
C SER A 44 3.92 7.97 0.61
N ILE A 45 3.23 7.32 -0.34
CA ILE A 45 1.98 7.84 -0.92
C ILE A 45 0.93 8.14 0.16
N PRO A 46 0.44 7.17 0.96
CA PRO A 46 -0.55 7.47 1.99
C PRO A 46 0.00 8.41 3.08
N LEU A 47 1.25 8.22 3.47
CA LEU A 47 1.82 8.95 4.61
C LEU A 47 2.11 10.42 4.29
N GLN A 48 2.81 10.69 3.19
CA GLN A 48 3.25 12.03 2.83
C GLN A 48 2.27 12.74 1.90
N TYR A 49 1.77 12.07 0.87
CA TYR A 49 0.94 12.72 -0.15
C TYR A 49 -0.54 12.78 0.22
N VAL A 50 -1.05 11.80 0.96
CA VAL A 50 -2.43 11.79 1.48
C VAL A 50 -2.51 12.35 2.90
N GLY A 51 -1.35 12.59 3.55
CA GLY A 51 -1.25 13.24 4.85
C GLY A 51 -1.50 12.33 6.05
N MET A 52 -1.51 10.99 5.88
CA MET A 52 -1.70 10.06 7.00
C MET A 52 -0.61 10.16 8.06
N ALA A 53 0.58 10.68 7.72
CA ALA A 53 1.66 10.88 8.69
C ALA A 53 1.23 11.72 9.90
N SER A 54 0.30 12.67 9.71
CA SER A 54 -0.20 13.54 10.77
C SER A 54 -0.98 12.80 11.88
N PHE A 55 -1.41 11.56 11.64
CA PHE A 55 -2.10 10.73 12.63
C PHE A 55 -1.13 9.98 13.56
N PHE A 56 0.18 10.06 13.31
CA PHE A 56 1.19 9.31 14.05
C PHE A 56 2.16 10.25 14.77
N THR A 57 2.66 9.81 15.91
CA THR A 57 3.70 10.54 16.65
C THR A 57 5.09 10.31 16.05
N GLU A 58 6.05 11.18 16.35
CA GLU A 58 7.45 11.02 15.92
C GLU A 58 8.10 9.73 16.44
N SER A 59 7.60 9.18 17.56
CA SER A 59 8.01 7.87 18.08
C SER A 59 7.48 6.69 17.26
N GLN A 60 6.45 6.90 16.44
CA GLN A 60 5.80 5.87 15.63
C GLN A 60 6.25 5.91 14.17
N ILE A 61 6.70 7.06 13.67
CA ILE A 61 7.16 7.24 12.29
C ILE A 61 8.29 8.27 12.21
N THR A 62 9.33 7.94 11.45
CA THR A 62 10.40 8.87 11.11
C THR A 62 10.65 8.88 9.61
N PHE A 63 11.01 10.05 9.09
CA PHE A 63 11.28 10.27 7.67
C PHE A 63 12.76 10.61 7.43
N ASN A 64 13.26 10.23 6.27
CA ASN A 64 14.55 10.64 5.72
C ASN A 64 14.36 11.25 4.33
N GLU A 65 15.46 11.59 3.65
CA GLU A 65 15.46 12.18 2.30
C GLU A 65 14.75 11.31 1.24
N TRP A 66 14.60 10.00 1.49
CA TRP A 66 14.03 9.03 0.56
C TRP A 66 12.63 8.53 0.94
N GLY A 67 12.04 9.08 2.02
CA GLY A 67 10.71 8.73 2.50
C GLY A 67 10.71 8.17 3.92
N VAL A 68 9.90 7.14 4.16
CA VAL A 68 9.78 6.51 5.49
C VAL A 68 11.07 5.79 5.84
N SER A 69 11.70 6.20 6.94
CA SER A 69 12.94 5.60 7.45
C SER A 69 12.64 4.48 8.44
N GLN A 70 11.82 4.77 9.45
CA GLN A 70 11.32 3.79 10.40
C GLN A 70 9.84 4.02 10.65
N ALA A 71 9.11 2.92 10.80
CA ALA A 71 7.69 2.93 11.06
C ALA A 71 7.33 1.78 12.00
N SER A 72 6.51 2.08 13.00
CA SER A 72 5.96 1.09 13.90
C SER A 72 5.02 0.11 13.17
N PRO A 73 4.76 -1.10 13.72
CA PRO A 73 3.85 -2.07 13.09
C PRO A 73 2.45 -1.51 12.82
N VAL A 74 1.96 -0.61 13.69
CA VAL A 74 0.66 0.04 13.54
C VAL A 74 0.63 0.95 12.29
N VAL A 75 1.71 1.66 12.02
CA VAL A 75 1.85 2.48 10.79
C VAL A 75 1.81 1.59 9.56
N TRP A 76 2.57 0.49 9.52
CA TRP A 76 2.55 -0.45 8.40
C TRP A 76 1.17 -1.04 8.14
N LEU A 77 0.49 -1.47 9.19
CA LEU A 77 -0.88 -2.00 9.09
C LEU A 77 -1.84 -0.94 8.55
N SER A 78 -1.68 0.32 8.97
CA SER A 78 -2.52 1.43 8.50
C SER A 78 -2.32 1.72 7.01
N ILE A 79 -1.08 1.64 6.51
CA ILE A 79 -0.77 1.76 5.08
C ILE A 79 -1.43 0.63 4.28
N VAL A 80 -1.30 -0.63 4.74
CA VAL A 80 -1.96 -1.78 4.09
C VAL A 80 -3.48 -1.58 4.03
N LEU A 81 -4.09 -1.17 5.14
CA LEU A 81 -5.52 -0.89 5.20
C LEU A 81 -5.94 0.22 4.24
N PHE A 82 -5.15 1.30 4.13
CA PHE A 82 -5.41 2.37 3.15
C PHE A 82 -5.49 1.82 1.72
N TRP A 83 -4.53 0.98 1.31
CA TRP A 83 -4.52 0.41 -0.03
C TRP A 83 -5.66 -0.59 -0.26
N LEU A 84 -6.07 -1.34 0.77
CA LEU A 84 -7.24 -2.21 0.70
C LEU A 84 -8.54 -1.43 0.56
N LEU A 85 -8.69 -0.32 1.29
CA LEU A 85 -9.83 0.59 1.16
C LEU A 85 -9.88 1.21 -0.23
N LEU A 86 -8.73 1.64 -0.76
CA LEU A 86 -8.64 2.17 -2.12
C LEU A 86 -9.01 1.10 -3.17
N ALA A 87 -8.57 -0.14 -2.99
CA ALA A 87 -8.97 -1.26 -3.86
C ALA A 87 -10.49 -1.49 -3.85
N ALA A 88 -11.11 -1.45 -2.67
CA ALA A 88 -12.55 -1.58 -2.53
C ALA A 88 -13.28 -0.41 -3.22
N LEU A 89 -12.79 0.82 -3.05
CA LEU A 89 -13.35 2.01 -3.68
C LEU A 89 -13.27 1.94 -5.21
N ILE A 90 -12.11 1.58 -5.77
CA ILE A 90 -11.93 1.41 -7.22
C ILE A 90 -12.87 0.32 -7.75
N SER A 91 -12.95 -0.83 -7.05
CA SER A 91 -13.84 -1.93 -7.45
C SER A 91 -15.31 -1.49 -7.44
N TYR A 92 -15.72 -0.71 -6.44
CA TYR A 92 -17.08 -0.17 -6.34
C TYR A 92 -17.40 0.81 -7.48
N ILE A 93 -16.52 1.80 -7.72
CA ILE A 93 -16.70 2.80 -8.80
C ILE A 93 -16.72 2.12 -10.18
N SER A 94 -15.85 1.12 -10.39
CA SER A 94 -15.82 0.35 -11.64
C SER A 94 -17.15 -0.34 -11.93
N LEU A 95 -17.86 -0.81 -10.91
CA LEU A 95 -19.16 -1.45 -11.08
C LEU A 95 -20.29 -0.46 -11.31
N LEU A 96 -20.24 0.71 -10.67
CA LEU A 96 -21.19 1.79 -10.95
C LEU A 96 -21.13 2.23 -12.40
N ARG A 97 -19.95 2.25 -13.03
CA ARG A 97 -19.81 2.52 -14.46
C ARG A 97 -20.49 1.44 -15.31
N ILE A 98 -20.26 0.16 -15.01
CA ILE A 98 -20.83 -0.97 -15.77
C ILE A 98 -22.36 -1.05 -15.65
N HIS A 99 -22.95 -0.57 -14.56
CA HIS A 99 -24.42 -0.54 -14.41
C HIS A 99 -25.08 0.64 -15.14
N ARG A 100 -24.29 1.58 -15.66
CA ARG A 100 -24.76 2.81 -16.28
C ARG A 100 -24.70 2.77 -17.82
N ASP A 101 -23.96 1.81 -18.36
CA ASP A 101 -23.86 1.45 -19.78
C ASP A 101 -24.78 0.27 -20.09
#